data_AF-A0A916QXV4-F1
#
_entry.id   AF-A0A916QXV4-F1
#
_cell.length_a   1.000
_cell.length_b   1.000
_cell.length_c   1.000
_cell.angle_alpha   90.00
_cell.angle_beta   90.00
_cell.angle_gamma   90.00
#
_symmetry.space_group_name_H-M   'P 1'
#
loop_
_entity.id
_entity.type
_entity.pdbx_description
1 polymer ?
#
loop_
_entity_poly.entity_id
_entity_poly.type
_entity_poly.pdbx_seq_one_letter_code
_entity_poly.pdbx_strand_id
1 'polypeptide(L)'
;MGFFTWVGSLIDQFLDWLGEVFRRFIQALVDALQKIWETFVVAVLIAAFGAGATLYVIFYAGAVLGETIMEIWDPRYANSKPSEVFKLQQAPQDSPLPEYRSEAKILKLEDWN
;
A
#
# COMPACT_ATOMS: atom_id res chain seq x y z
N MET A 1 8.97 -48.14 -7.44
CA MET A 1 8.27 -46.94 -6.92
C MET A 1 7.59 -46.27 -8.11
N GLY A 2 6.29 -45.98 -7.99
CA GLY A 2 5.46 -45.59 -9.13
C GLY A 2 5.71 -44.14 -9.57
N PHE A 3 5.68 -43.92 -10.89
CA PHE A 3 5.78 -42.61 -11.54
C PHE A 3 4.92 -41.52 -10.87
N PHE A 4 3.69 -41.87 -10.46
CA PHE A 4 2.77 -40.95 -9.78
C PHE A 4 3.24 -40.47 -8.40
N THR A 5 4.01 -41.27 -7.66
CA THR A 5 4.58 -40.86 -6.36
C THR A 5 5.71 -39.84 -6.55
N TRP A 6 6.49 -39.98 -7.62
CA TRP A 6 7.53 -39.02 -7.99
C TRP A 6 6.93 -37.70 -8.47
N VAL A 7 5.88 -37.75 -9.32
CA VAL A 7 5.16 -36.53 -9.75
C VAL A 7 4.49 -35.81 -8.58
N GLY A 8 3.89 -36.54 -7.63
CA GLY A 8 3.30 -35.94 -6.42
C GLY A 8 4.35 -35.18 -5.60
N SER A 9 5.51 -35.80 -5.36
CA SER A 9 6.61 -35.16 -4.62
C SER A 9 7.15 -33.88 -5.30
N LEU A 10 7.13 -33.82 -6.63
CA LEU A 10 7.52 -32.62 -7.37
C LEU A 10 6.48 -31.49 -7.29
N ILE A 11 5.19 -31.84 -7.32
CA ILE A 11 4.10 -30.87 -7.16
C ILE A 11 4.14 -30.26 -5.76
N ASP A 12 4.35 -31.07 -4.72
CA ASP A 12 4.44 -30.59 -3.35
C ASP A 12 5.62 -29.62 -3.17
N GLN A 13 6.80 -29.97 -3.70
CA GLN A 13 7.98 -29.08 -3.67
C GLN A 13 7.76 -27.78 -4.44
N PHE A 14 7.03 -27.82 -5.56
CA PHE A 14 6.69 -26.62 -6.33
C PHE A 14 5.73 -25.71 -5.57
N LEU A 15 4.72 -26.26 -4.89
CA LEU A 15 3.77 -25.50 -4.08
C LEU A 15 4.45 -24.84 -2.87
N ASP A 16 5.36 -25.56 -2.20
CA ASP A 16 6.13 -25.01 -1.07
C ASP A 16 7.03 -23.86 -1.52
N TRP A 17 7.73 -24.03 -2.64
CA TRP A 17 8.55 -22.96 -3.22
C TRP A 17 7.71 -21.75 -3.62
N LEU A 18 6.55 -21.96 -4.25
CA LEU A 18 5.64 -20.90 -4.66
C LEU A 18 5.11 -20.13 -3.44
N GLY A 19 4.77 -20.83 -2.35
CA GLY A 19 4.36 -20.23 -1.09
C GLY A 19 5.43 -19.34 -0.48
N GLU A 20 6.69 -19.81 -0.43
CA GLU A 20 7.81 -19.04 0.12
C GLU A 20 8.16 -17.81 -0.74
N VAL A 21 8.15 -17.95 -2.07
CA VAL A 21 8.38 -16.83 -3.00
C VAL A 21 7.29 -15.78 -2.86
N PHE A 22 6.02 -16.20 -2.82
CA PHE A 22 4.89 -15.29 -2.65
C PHE A 22 4.95 -14.58 -1.30
N ARG A 23 5.29 -15.29 -0.22
CA ARG A 23 5.47 -14.70 1.10
C ARG A 23 6.55 -13.61 1.10
N ARG A 24 7.71 -13.87 0.49
CA ARG A 24 8.80 -12.89 0.38
C ARG A 24 8.39 -11.67 -0.44
N PHE A 25 7.64 -11.88 -1.52
CA PHE A 25 7.11 -10.79 -2.34
C PHE A 25 6.17 -9.89 -1.53
N ILE A 26 5.20 -10.47 -0.81
CA ILE A 26 4.30 -9.72 0.06
C ILE A 26 5.08 -8.96 1.14
N GLN A 27 6.08 -9.59 1.75
CA GLN A 27 6.89 -8.95 2.77
C GLN A 27 7.68 -7.76 2.22
N ALA A 28 8.31 -7.91 1.05
CA ALA A 28 8.99 -6.81 0.38
C ALA A 28 8.04 -5.65 0.02
N LEU A 29 6.79 -5.97 -0.36
CA LEU A 29 5.76 -4.97 -0.64
C LEU A 29 5.35 -4.21 0.63
N VAL A 30 5.15 -4.92 1.74
CA VAL A 30 4.86 -4.30 3.04
C VAL A 30 6.02 -3.40 3.49
N ASP A 31 7.26 -3.86 3.37
CA ASP A 31 8.45 -3.07 3.73
C ASP A 31 8.57 -1.79 2.88
N ALA A 32 8.26 -1.89 1.58
CA ALA A 32 8.26 -0.73 0.69
C ALA A 32 7.17 0.29 1.06
N LEU A 33 5.97 -0.18 1.38
CA LEU A 33 4.88 0.67 1.85
C LEU A 33 5.22 1.33 3.19
N GLN A 34 5.83 0.59 4.12
CA GLN A 34 6.25 1.14 5.41
C GLN A 34 7.28 2.26 5.25
N LYS A 35 8.24 2.13 4.33
CA LYS A 35 9.20 3.21 4.05
C LYS A 35 8.53 4.48 3.52
N ILE A 36 7.55 4.33 2.61
CA ILE A 36 6.78 5.47 2.09
C ILE A 36 6.02 6.14 3.23
N TRP A 37 5.37 5.34 4.09
CA TRP A 37 4.64 5.83 5.25
C TRP A 37 5.53 6.64 6.20
N GLU A 38 6.67 6.08 6.63
CA GLU A 38 7.59 6.73 7.56
C GLU A 38 8.24 7.99 6.97
N THR A 39 8.56 7.97 5.68
CA THR A 39 9.28 9.09 5.03
C THR A 39 8.36 10.27 4.75
N PHE A 40 7.16 9.99 4.23
CA PHE A 40 6.29 11.02 3.68
C PHE A 40 5.11 11.34 4.60
N VAL A 41 4.39 10.31 5.07
CA VAL A 41 3.14 10.52 5.82
C VAL A 41 3.43 10.95 7.26
N VAL A 42 4.32 10.25 7.96
CA VAL A 42 4.65 10.56 9.36
C VAL A 42 5.21 11.98 9.52
N ALA A 43 6.07 12.42 8.61
CA ALA A 43 6.65 13.76 8.65
C ALA A 43 5.57 14.86 8.55
N VAL A 44 4.63 14.71 7.61
CA VAL A 44 3.51 15.65 7.44
C VAL A 44 2.61 15.63 8.68
N LEU A 45 2.27 14.46 9.22
CA LEU A 45 1.43 14.35 10.40
C LEU A 45 2.07 14.96 11.66
N ILE A 46 3.39 14.79 11.83
CA ILE A 46 4.13 15.43 12.93
C ILE A 46 4.12 16.96 12.76
N ALA A 47 4.28 17.47 11.55
CA ALA A 47 4.23 18.90 11.28
C ALA A 47 2.84 19.50 11.55
N ALA A 48 1.77 18.79 11.15
CA ALA A 48 0.39 19.26 11.29
C ALA A 48 -0.16 19.14 12.73
N PHE A 49 0.09 17.99 13.40
CA PHE A 49 -0.55 17.64 14.68
C PHE A 49 0.40 17.57 15.87
N GLY A 50 1.72 17.55 15.64
CA GLY A 50 2.74 17.34 16.66
C GLY A 50 2.97 15.87 17.00
N ALA A 51 4.11 15.58 17.66
CA ALA A 51 4.47 14.21 18.06
C ALA A 51 3.58 13.71 19.22
N GLY A 52 3.23 12.42 19.19
CA GLY A 52 2.46 11.75 20.25
C GLY A 52 0.95 11.98 20.21
N ALA A 53 0.42 12.53 19.12
CA ALA A 53 -1.02 12.63 18.89
C ALA A 53 -1.62 11.27 18.51
N THR A 54 -2.81 10.96 19.02
CA THR A 54 -3.62 9.83 18.53
C THR A 54 -4.49 10.35 17.40
N LEU A 55 -4.23 9.90 16.18
CA LEU A 55 -4.92 10.35 14.98
C LEU A 55 -5.88 9.28 14.49
N TYR A 56 -7.02 9.71 13.97
CA TYR A 56 -8.01 8.85 13.34
C TYR A 56 -7.83 8.96 11.82
N VAL A 57 -8.05 7.85 11.13
CA VAL A 57 -7.92 7.76 9.67
C VAL A 57 -9.21 7.19 9.10
N ILE A 58 -9.70 7.80 8.03
CA ILE A 58 -10.81 7.27 7.23
C ILE A 58 -10.41 7.24 5.76
N PHE A 59 -10.89 6.21 5.06
CA PHE A 59 -10.72 6.07 3.62
C PHE A 59 -12.08 6.14 2.94
N TYR A 60 -12.18 6.92 1.88
CA TYR A 60 -13.39 7.00 1.07
C TYR A 60 -13.06 7.13 -0.42
N ALA A 61 -14.03 6.76 -1.26
CA ALA A 61 -13.91 6.92 -2.70
C ALA A 61 -13.89 8.42 -3.06
N GLY A 62 -12.93 8.82 -3.89
CA GLY A 62 -12.85 10.17 -4.42
C GLY A 62 -13.95 10.46 -5.45
N ALA A 63 -14.02 11.71 -5.90
CA ALA A 63 -14.97 12.13 -6.93
C ALA A 63 -14.62 11.56 -8.31
N VAL A 64 -13.34 11.21 -8.52
CA VAL A 64 -12.85 10.58 -9.75
C VAL A 64 -12.82 9.07 -9.59
N LEU A 65 -13.28 8.35 -10.62
CA LEU A 65 -13.27 6.88 -10.62
C LEU A 65 -11.82 6.37 -10.50
N GLY A 66 -11.56 5.59 -9.45
CA GLY A 66 -10.23 5.05 -9.13
C GLY A 66 -9.38 5.93 -8.21
N GLU A 67 -9.93 7.01 -7.67
CA GLU A 67 -9.30 7.80 -6.62
C GLU A 67 -9.72 7.27 -5.24
N THR A 68 -8.75 7.08 -4.34
CA THR A 68 -8.99 6.84 -2.92
C THR A 68 -8.50 8.04 -2.13
N ILE A 69 -9.36 8.61 -1.30
CA ILE A 69 -9.01 9.72 -0.41
C ILE A 69 -8.76 9.14 0.98
N MET A 70 -7.64 9.51 1.59
CA MET A 70 -7.27 9.21 2.96
C MET A 70 -7.29 10.51 3.77
N GLU A 71 -8.20 10.62 4.72
CA GLU A 71 -8.31 11.77 5.60
C GLU A 71 -7.88 11.39 7.03
N ILE A 72 -7.06 12.25 7.63
CA ILE A 72 -6.45 12.05 8.95
C ILE A 72 -6.75 13.26 9.83
N TRP A 73 -7.26 13.03 11.05
CA TRP A 73 -7.58 14.10 11.99
C TRP A 73 -7.32 13.72 13.45
N ASP A 74 -7.11 14.73 14.31
CA ASP A 74 -7.10 14.55 15.76
C ASP A 74 -8.54 14.62 16.30
N PRO A 75 -9.09 13.54 16.88
CA PRO A 75 -10.46 13.51 17.38
C PRO A 75 -10.71 14.53 18.51
N ARG A 76 -9.66 14.97 19.22
CA ARG A 76 -9.77 15.99 20.27
C ARG A 76 -10.12 17.37 19.70
N TYR A 77 -9.86 17.59 18.42
CA TYR A 77 -10.05 18.87 17.74
C TYR A 77 -10.90 18.76 16.47
N ALA A 78 -11.75 17.73 16.37
CA ALA A 78 -12.53 17.43 15.16
C ALA A 78 -13.37 18.61 14.63
N ASN A 79 -13.78 19.54 15.51
CA ASN A 79 -14.58 20.71 15.14
C ASN A 79 -13.80 22.03 15.09
N SER A 80 -12.50 22.02 15.42
CA SER A 80 -11.70 23.25 15.62
C SER A 80 -10.39 23.28 14.86
N LYS A 81 -9.93 22.17 14.30
CA LYS A 81 -8.76 22.10 13.43
C LYS A 81 -9.11 21.36 12.13
N PRO A 82 -8.57 21.81 10.97
CA PRO A 82 -8.70 21.07 9.73
C PRO A 82 -7.98 19.71 9.82
N SER A 83 -8.49 18.76 9.04
CA SER A 83 -7.88 17.46 8.80
C SER A 83 -6.83 17.54 7.69
N GLU A 84 -5.91 16.57 7.67
CA GLU A 84 -4.98 16.36 6.56
C GLU A 84 -5.58 15.35 5.60
N VAL A 85 -5.65 15.72 4.32
CA VAL A 85 -6.28 14.93 3.27
C VAL A 85 -5.25 14.56 2.22
N PHE A 86 -5.09 13.26 1.98
CA PHE A 86 -4.20 12.72 0.97
C PHE A 86 -5.01 12.05 -0.13
N LYS A 87 -4.62 12.29 -1.37
CA LYS A 87 -5.18 11.60 -2.53
C LYS A 87 -4.24 10.49 -2.98
N LEU A 88 -4.78 9.28 -3.03
CA LEU A 88 -4.13 8.08 -3.52
C LEU A 88 -4.76 7.74 -4.88
N GLN A 89 -4.00 7.94 -5.95
CA GLN A 89 -4.39 7.45 -7.27
C GLN A 89 -4.30 5.91 -7.29
N GLN A 90 -5.29 5.21 -7.87
CA GLN A 90 -5.18 3.76 -8.08
C GLN A 90 -4.00 3.42 -8.98
N ALA A 91 -3.36 2.28 -8.68
CA ALA A 91 -2.44 1.62 -9.60
C ALA A 91 -3.13 1.44 -10.97
N PRO A 92 -2.43 1.75 -12.09
CA PRO A 92 -3.00 1.58 -13.42
C PRO A 92 -3.54 0.16 -13.57
N GLN A 93 -4.81 0.05 -13.95
CA GLN A 93 -5.51 -1.21 -14.16
C GLN A 93 -5.33 -1.74 -15.59
N ASP A 94 -4.44 -1.12 -16.36
CA ASP A 94 -4.15 -1.52 -17.74
C ASP A 94 -3.59 -2.96 -17.71
N SER A 95 -4.34 -3.89 -18.34
CA SER A 95 -3.93 -5.28 -18.51
C SER A 95 -3.30 -5.48 -19.89
N PRO A 96 -2.17 -6.20 -20.01
CA PRO A 96 -1.42 -6.84 -18.93
C PRO A 96 -0.71 -5.83 -18.04
N LEU A 97 -0.57 -6.19 -16.75
CA LEU A 97 0.27 -5.43 -15.82
C LEU A 97 1.69 -5.32 -16.40
N PRO A 98 2.37 -4.18 -16.24
CA PRO A 98 3.69 -3.96 -16.84
C PRO A 98 4.70 -5.03 -16.38
N GLU A 99 5.35 -5.67 -17.34
CA GLU A 99 6.37 -6.71 -17.09
C GLU A 99 7.70 -6.08 -16.65
N TYR A 100 7.96 -4.84 -17.07
CA TYR A 100 9.19 -4.11 -16.76
C TYR A 100 8.93 -2.87 -15.90
N ARG A 101 9.86 -2.60 -14.97
CA ARG A 101 9.78 -1.44 -14.05
C ARG A 101 9.68 -0.10 -14.78
N SER A 102 10.26 0.01 -15.97
CA SER A 102 10.18 1.22 -16.83
C SER A 102 8.78 1.47 -17.38
N GLU A 103 7.90 0.47 -17.36
CA GLU A 103 6.53 0.52 -17.87
C GLU A 103 5.51 0.77 -16.75
N ALA A 104 5.94 0.67 -15.49
CA ALA A 104 5.11 0.97 -14.35
C ALA A 104 4.84 2.48 -14.25
N LYS A 105 3.56 2.89 -14.35
CA LYS A 105 3.17 4.28 -14.03
C LYS A 105 3.31 4.47 -12.52
N ILE A 106 4.20 5.39 -12.13
CA ILE A 106 4.43 5.74 -10.73
C ILE A 106 3.23 6.53 -10.23
N LEU A 107 2.59 6.03 -9.17
CA LEU A 107 1.53 6.75 -8.49
C LEU A 107 2.12 7.97 -7.78
N LYS A 108 1.55 9.14 -8.06
CA LYS A 108 1.89 10.37 -7.37
C LYS A 108 0.94 10.55 -6.20
N LEU A 109 1.51 10.83 -5.03
CA LEU A 109 0.75 11.45 -3.95
C LEU A 109 0.51 12.92 -4.37
N GLU A 110 -0.74 13.35 -4.34
CA GLU A 110 -1.14 14.72 -4.69
C GLU A 110 -1.71 15.44 -3.45
N ASP A 111 -1.74 16.77 -3.50
CA ASP A 111 -2.18 17.69 -2.42
C ASP A 111 -1.31 17.69 -1.15
N TRP A 112 0.00 17.91 -1.32
CA TRP A 112 0.90 18.36 -0.24
C TRP A 112 0.89 19.89 -0.16
N ASN A 113 0.33 20.48 0.90
CA ASN A 113 0.49 21.91 1.22
C ASN A 113 1.18 22.09 2.56
#